data_AF-A0A1H9RDB2-F1
#
_entry.id   AF-A0A1H9RDB2-F1
#
_cell.length_a   1.000
_cell.length_b   1.000
_cell.length_c   1.000
_cell.angle_alpha   90.00
_cell.angle_beta   90.00
_cell.angle_gamma   90.00
#
_symmetry.space_group_name_H-M   'P 1'
#
loop_
_entity.id
_entity.type
_entity.pdbx_description
1 polymer ?
#
loop_
_entity_poly.entity_id
_entity_poly.type
_entity_poly.pdbx_seq_one_letter_code
_entity_poly.pdbx_strand_id
1 'polypeptide(L)'
;MTHFDKVLKENERIIHYLIHKYKIRDEEGEFFQEGMIALWHATETYDPSKMKLSTYIYSCISNRFLNMIKKDSREYEYLLAWLEQVKMEDLLVEDQLAIDSKLLQDIRGILSENQWRWVVHFVLEEKQIGEIADKYDVTVSAVKSWRKNARLKIRRFLKETEYVE
;
A
#
# COMPACT_ATOMS: atom_id res chain seq x y z
N MET A 1 36.68 -17.35 4.96
CA MET A 1 35.89 -17.34 6.21
C MET A 1 36.51 -16.27 7.10
N THR A 2 35.79 -15.18 7.29
CA THR A 2 36.26 -14.00 8.03
C THR A 2 36.37 -14.29 9.53
N HIS A 3 37.03 -13.43 10.29
CA HIS A 3 37.10 -13.54 11.75
C HIS A 3 35.70 -13.49 12.38
N PHE A 4 34.83 -12.61 11.87
CA PHE A 4 33.47 -12.46 12.35
C PHE A 4 32.58 -13.67 12.05
N ASP A 5 32.75 -14.35 10.90
CA ASP A 5 31.98 -15.57 10.59
C ASP A 5 32.12 -16.66 11.66
N LYS A 6 33.30 -16.75 12.30
CA LYS A 6 33.56 -17.69 13.39
C LYS A 6 32.84 -17.27 14.67
N VAL A 7 32.97 -16.00 15.04
CA VAL A 7 32.29 -15.40 16.19
C VAL A 7 30.78 -15.57 16.07
N LEU A 8 30.23 -15.31 14.89
CA LEU A 8 28.82 -15.49 14.60
C LEU A 8 28.40 -16.95 14.80
N LYS A 9 29.09 -17.92 14.18
CA LYS A 9 28.78 -19.35 14.34
C LYS A 9 28.77 -19.82 15.80
N GLU A 10 29.65 -19.27 16.63
CA GLU A 10 29.75 -19.63 18.05
C GLU A 10 28.61 -19.03 18.90
N ASN A 11 28.03 -17.91 18.48
CA ASN A 11 27.09 -17.13 19.29
C ASN A 11 25.69 -17.00 18.66
N GLU A 12 25.47 -17.47 17.43
CA GLU A 12 24.21 -17.37 16.68
C GLU A 12 23.02 -17.96 17.46
N ARG A 13 23.26 -19.02 18.23
CA ARG A 13 22.24 -19.65 19.10
C ARG A 13 21.66 -18.68 20.12
N ILE A 14 22.44 -17.68 20.57
CA ILE A 14 21.96 -16.65 21.50
C ILE A 14 20.95 -15.74 20.81
N ILE A 15 21.20 -15.37 19.55
CA ILE A 15 20.29 -14.56 18.73
C ILE A 15 18.97 -15.31 18.53
N HIS A 16 19.01 -16.54 18.02
CA HIS A 16 17.83 -17.38 17.84
C HIS A 16 17.07 -17.62 19.15
N TYR A 17 17.79 -17.90 20.23
CA TYR A 17 17.17 -18.05 21.55
C TYR A 17 16.42 -16.80 21.98
N LEU A 18 16.99 -15.60 21.78
CA LEU A 18 16.33 -14.34 22.13
C LEU A 18 15.12 -14.04 21.24
N ILE A 19 15.19 -14.34 19.94
CA ILE A 19 14.04 -14.24 19.01
C ILE A 19 12.88 -15.09 19.54
N HIS A 20 13.14 -16.37 19.83
CA HIS A 20 12.13 -17.27 20.36
C HIS A 20 11.63 -16.88 21.76
N LYS A 21 12.54 -16.48 22.67
CA LYS A 21 12.21 -16.08 24.04
C LYS A 21 11.26 -14.89 24.08
N TYR A 22 11.47 -13.91 23.21
CA TYR A 22 10.60 -12.74 23.10
C TYR A 22 9.40 -12.94 22.16
N LYS A 23 9.22 -14.16 21.62
CA LYS A 23 8.12 -14.52 20.72
C LYS A 23 8.06 -13.60 19.49
N ILE A 24 9.22 -13.19 19.00
CA ILE A 24 9.34 -12.35 17.80
C ILE A 24 9.04 -13.21 16.57
N ARG A 25 8.20 -12.67 15.67
CA ARG A 25 7.97 -13.24 14.34
C ARG A 25 8.87 -12.52 13.35
N ASP A 26 10.04 -13.09 13.08
CA ASP A 26 11.11 -12.48 12.29
C ASP A 26 11.13 -13.00 10.84
N GLU A 27 10.06 -12.75 10.08
CA GLU A 27 9.91 -13.33 8.72
C GLU A 27 10.95 -12.80 7.73
N GLU A 28 11.22 -11.50 7.81
CA GLU A 28 12.19 -10.81 6.95
C GLU A 28 13.62 -10.81 7.55
N GLY A 29 13.79 -11.37 8.76
CA GLY A 29 15.09 -11.52 9.41
C GLY A 29 15.70 -10.24 9.99
N GLU A 30 14.90 -9.20 10.23
CA GLU A 30 15.35 -7.91 10.77
C GLU A 30 15.95 -8.04 12.18
N PHE A 31 15.31 -8.81 13.06
CA PHE A 31 15.84 -9.05 14.41
C PHE A 31 17.12 -9.89 14.37
N PHE A 32 17.18 -10.89 13.49
CA PHE A 32 18.40 -11.66 13.31
C PHE A 32 19.56 -10.77 12.85
N GLN A 33 19.33 -9.88 11.89
CA GLN A 33 20.32 -8.91 11.40
C GLN A 33 20.79 -7.96 12.50
N GLU A 34 19.86 -7.35 13.24
CA GLU A 34 20.22 -6.46 14.35
C GLU A 34 20.99 -7.24 15.44
N GLY A 35 20.65 -8.50 15.68
CA GLY A 35 21.37 -9.38 16.59
C GLY A 35 22.82 -9.60 16.18
N MET A 36 23.09 -9.75 14.87
CA MET A 36 24.45 -9.86 14.34
C MET A 36 25.23 -8.56 14.53
N ILE A 37 24.62 -7.40 14.26
CA ILE A 37 25.23 -6.08 14.45
C ILE A 37 25.56 -5.87 15.94
N ALA A 38 24.62 -6.20 16.83
CA ALA A 38 24.82 -6.13 18.27
C ALA A 38 25.95 -7.05 18.76
N LEU A 39 26.05 -8.26 18.20
CA LEU A 39 27.12 -9.20 18.48
C LEU A 39 28.49 -8.66 18.06
N TRP A 40 28.60 -8.11 16.84
CA TRP A 40 29.82 -7.46 16.35
C TRP A 40 30.26 -6.38 17.32
N HIS A 41 29.36 -5.44 17.63
CA HIS A 41 29.69 -4.34 18.54
C HIS A 41 30.11 -4.85 19.91
N ALA A 42 29.42 -5.86 20.45
CA ALA A 42 29.76 -6.46 21.73
C ALA A 42 31.17 -7.07 21.73
N THR A 43 31.62 -7.68 20.62
CA THR A 43 32.98 -8.21 20.53
C THR A 43 34.05 -7.12 20.46
N GLU A 44 33.75 -5.96 19.86
CA GLU A 44 34.68 -4.83 19.78
C GLU A 44 34.82 -4.08 21.11
N THR A 45 33.74 -4.00 21.90
CA THR A 45 33.70 -3.22 23.14
C THR A 45 33.81 -4.06 24.41
N TYR A 46 34.04 -5.36 24.27
CA TYR A 46 34.09 -6.28 25.41
C TYR A 46 35.29 -5.98 26.33
N ASP A 47 34.99 -5.95 27.63
CA ASP A 47 35.99 -5.80 28.68
C ASP A 47 35.97 -7.04 29.59
N PRO A 48 37.00 -7.90 29.52
CA PRO A 48 37.10 -9.11 30.34
C PRO A 48 37.11 -8.87 31.85
N SER A 49 37.48 -7.67 32.29
CA SER A 49 37.56 -7.34 33.72
C SER A 49 36.17 -7.17 34.38
N LYS A 50 35.12 -6.92 33.58
CA LYS A 50 33.78 -6.60 34.08
C LYS A 50 32.88 -7.83 34.19
N MET A 51 32.84 -8.67 33.16
CA MET A 51 31.93 -9.83 33.12
C MET A 51 32.34 -10.86 32.06
N LYS A 52 31.69 -12.02 32.05
CA LYS A 52 31.88 -13.04 31.00
C LYS A 52 31.35 -12.54 29.66
N LEU A 53 32.08 -12.84 28.58
CA LEU A 53 31.75 -12.46 27.21
C LEU A 53 30.32 -12.87 26.81
N SER A 54 29.94 -14.11 27.09
CA SER A 54 28.60 -14.63 26.79
C SER A 54 27.48 -13.82 27.46
N THR A 55 27.71 -13.37 28.70
CA THR A 55 26.74 -12.57 29.46
C THR A 55 26.67 -11.15 28.89
N TYR A 56 27.80 -10.59 28.46
CA TYR A 56 27.84 -9.26 27.83
C TYR A 56 27.13 -9.27 26.47
N ILE A 57 27.47 -10.23 25.59
CA ILE A 57 26.81 -10.46 24.30
C ILE A 57 25.29 -10.60 24.47
N TYR A 58 24.86 -11.46 25.39
CA TYR A 58 23.45 -11.64 25.70
C TYR A 58 22.76 -10.31 26.06
N SER A 59 23.38 -9.51 26.94
CA SER A 59 22.85 -8.21 27.37
C SER A 59 22.75 -7.22 26.20
N CYS A 60 23.79 -7.13 25.37
CA CYS A 60 23.82 -6.24 24.21
C CYS A 60 22.69 -6.58 23.21
N ILE A 61 22.56 -7.84 22.82
CA ILE A 61 21.52 -8.29 21.87
C ILE A 61 20.14 -8.12 22.50
N SER A 62 19.97 -8.53 23.76
CA SER A 62 18.69 -8.41 24.49
C SER A 62 18.21 -6.95 24.57
N ASN A 63 19.10 -6.02 24.89
CA ASN A 63 18.74 -4.60 24.97
C ASN A 63 18.37 -4.04 23.60
N ARG A 64 19.06 -4.44 22.53
CA ARG A 64 18.72 -4.04 21.16
C ARG A 64 17.31 -4.53 20.78
N PHE A 65 17.02 -5.80 21.02
CA PHE A 65 15.71 -6.38 20.74
C PHE A 65 14.59 -5.71 21.53
N LEU A 66 14.80 -5.47 22.83
CA LEU A 66 13.82 -4.77 23.67
C LEU A 66 13.55 -3.34 23.17
N ASN A 67 14.58 -2.64 22.67
CA ASN A 67 14.41 -1.31 22.11
C ASN A 67 13.63 -1.33 20.79
N MET A 68 13.88 -2.30 19.92
CA MET A 68 13.11 -2.51 18.69
C MET A 68 11.64 -2.81 19.01
N ILE A 69 11.37 -3.79 19.88
CA ILE A 69 9.99 -4.13 20.29
C ILE A 69 9.25 -2.90 20.84
N LYS A 70 9.91 -2.09 21.69
CA LYS A 70 9.33 -0.83 22.23
C LYS A 70 9.12 0.24 21.16
N LYS A 71 9.95 0.27 20.12
CA LYS A 71 9.79 1.21 19.01
C LYS A 71 8.57 0.80 18.19
N ASP A 72 8.48 -0.47 17.81
CA ASP A 72 7.37 -1.00 17.02
C ASP A 72 6.03 -0.86 17.75
N SER A 73 5.98 -1.13 19.05
CA SER A 73 4.74 -0.91 19.83
C SER A 73 4.31 0.55 19.86
N ARG A 74 5.25 1.49 19.98
CA ARG A 74 4.93 2.93 19.93
C ARG A 74 4.46 3.34 18.54
N GLU A 75 5.16 2.92 17.49
CA GLU A 75 4.75 3.20 16.11
C GLU A 75 3.37 2.62 15.80
N TYR A 76 3.07 1.43 16.31
CA TYR A 76 1.74 0.83 16.21
C TYR A 76 0.67 1.61 16.99
N GLU A 77 0.97 2.05 18.22
CA GLU A 77 0.08 2.93 18.99
C GLU A 77 -0.18 4.27 18.27
N TYR A 78 0.87 4.88 17.71
CA TYR A 78 0.73 6.10 16.91
C TYR A 78 -0.10 5.86 15.65
N LEU A 79 0.10 4.73 14.96
CA LEU A 79 -0.67 4.36 13.79
C LEU A 79 -2.14 4.14 14.14
N LEU A 80 -2.43 3.44 15.23
CA LEU A 80 -3.81 3.25 15.71
C LEU A 80 -4.45 4.58 16.10
N ALA A 81 -3.75 5.43 16.85
CA ALA A 81 -4.26 6.76 17.22
C ALA A 81 -4.48 7.66 16.00
N TRP A 82 -3.63 7.55 14.99
CA TRP A 82 -3.83 8.21 13.70
C TRP A 82 -5.07 7.65 12.99
N LEU A 83 -5.19 6.33 12.85
CA LEU A 83 -6.35 5.67 12.23
C LEU A 83 -7.68 5.99 12.92
N GLU A 84 -7.69 6.16 14.24
CA GLU A 84 -8.88 6.59 15.00
C GLU A 84 -9.30 8.05 14.69
N GLN A 85 -8.34 8.90 14.32
CA GLN A 85 -8.59 10.31 13.99
C GLN A 85 -8.90 10.52 12.52
N VAL A 86 -8.47 9.60 11.66
CA VAL A 86 -8.70 9.64 10.21
C VAL A 86 -10.17 9.29 9.93
N LYS A 87 -10.95 10.25 9.43
CA LYS A 87 -12.30 9.98 8.94
C LYS A 87 -12.22 9.30 7.58
N MET A 88 -13.26 8.55 7.21
CA MET A 88 -13.35 7.97 5.85
C MET A 88 -13.27 9.04 4.76
N GLU A 89 -13.71 10.27 5.05
CA GLU A 89 -13.54 11.43 4.18
C GLU A 89 -12.08 11.85 3.96
N ASP A 90 -11.17 11.58 4.91
CA ASP A 90 -9.74 11.94 4.81
C ASP A 90 -8.92 10.91 3.98
N LEU A 91 -9.44 9.69 3.84
CA LEU A 91 -8.86 8.61 3.02
C LEU A 91 -9.40 8.57 1.59
N LEU A 92 -10.49 9.29 1.35
CA LEU A 92 -10.87 9.70 0.00
C LEU A 92 -9.86 10.76 -0.43
N VAL A 93 -8.74 10.32 -1.00
CA VAL A 93 -8.14 11.10 -2.07
C VAL A 93 -9.26 11.20 -3.09
N GLU A 94 -9.99 12.32 -3.10
CA GLU A 94 -10.68 12.74 -4.31
C GLU A 94 -9.59 12.73 -5.37
N ASP A 95 -9.57 11.66 -6.15
CA ASP A 95 -8.84 11.64 -7.40
C ASP A 95 -9.35 12.87 -8.12
N GLN A 96 -8.54 13.93 -8.16
CA GLN A 96 -8.87 15.21 -8.78
C GLN A 96 -8.92 15.05 -10.31
N LEU A 97 -9.36 13.90 -10.81
CA LEU A 97 -10.21 13.82 -11.98
C LEU A 97 -11.57 14.41 -11.61
N ALA A 98 -11.59 15.70 -11.27
CA ALA A 98 -12.76 16.51 -11.49
C ALA A 98 -13.03 16.40 -12.99
N ILE A 99 -13.88 15.46 -13.38
CA ILE A 99 -14.50 15.51 -14.69
C ILE A 99 -15.21 16.86 -14.66
N ASP A 100 -14.64 17.82 -15.38
CA ASP A 100 -15.09 19.21 -15.37
C ASP A 100 -16.61 19.20 -15.52
N SER A 101 -17.32 19.66 -14.49
CA SER A 101 -18.79 19.66 -14.46
C SER A 101 -19.34 20.37 -15.70
N LYS A 102 -18.56 21.35 -16.22
CA LYS A 102 -18.85 22.02 -17.48
C LYS A 102 -18.69 21.10 -18.68
N LEU A 103 -17.59 20.34 -18.76
CA LEU A 103 -17.35 19.36 -19.82
C LEU A 103 -18.46 18.29 -19.88
N LEU A 104 -18.92 17.78 -18.73
CA LEU A 104 -20.02 16.81 -18.70
C LEU A 104 -21.34 17.40 -19.19
N GLN A 105 -21.64 18.66 -18.81
CA GLN A 105 -22.83 19.36 -19.31
C GLN A 105 -22.76 19.58 -20.82
N ASP A 106 -21.60 19.94 -21.35
CA ASP A 106 -21.44 20.19 -22.78
C ASP A 106 -21.51 18.86 -23.58
N ILE A 107 -20.89 17.78 -23.07
CA ILE A 107 -21.04 16.44 -23.63
C ILE A 107 -22.51 15.98 -23.57
N ARG A 108 -23.23 16.25 -22.49
CA ARG A 108 -24.66 15.95 -22.39
C ARG A 108 -25.45 16.64 -23.49
N GLY A 109 -25.11 17.90 -23.80
CA GLY A 109 -25.77 18.72 -24.81
C GLY A 109 -25.64 18.20 -26.25
N ILE A 110 -24.52 17.55 -26.60
CA ILE A 110 -24.30 17.03 -27.97
C ILE A 110 -24.88 15.62 -28.19
N LEU A 111 -25.16 14.88 -27.11
CA LEU A 111 -25.61 13.50 -27.17
C LEU A 111 -27.14 13.39 -27.17
N SER A 112 -27.66 12.43 -27.94
CA SER A 112 -29.07 12.08 -27.82
C SER A 112 -29.34 11.36 -26.49
N GLU A 113 -30.60 11.31 -26.08
CA GLU A 113 -31.02 10.63 -24.85
C GLU A 113 -30.46 9.21 -24.72
N ASN A 114 -30.56 8.41 -25.78
CA ASN A 114 -30.04 7.03 -25.80
C ASN A 114 -28.51 6.97 -25.75
N GLN A 115 -27.81 7.95 -26.35
CA GLN A 115 -26.36 8.05 -26.28
C GLN A 115 -25.89 8.46 -24.88
N TRP A 116 -26.62 9.37 -24.23
CA TRP A 116 -26.36 9.79 -22.86
C TRP A 116 -26.61 8.66 -21.86
N ARG A 117 -27.70 7.91 -22.01
CA ARG A 117 -27.97 6.70 -21.21
C ARG A 117 -26.81 5.71 -21.27
N TRP A 118 -26.21 5.53 -22.44
CA TRP A 118 -24.99 4.72 -22.56
C TRP A 118 -23.83 5.32 -21.75
N VAL A 119 -23.58 6.64 -21.82
CA VAL A 119 -22.52 7.28 -21.02
C VAL A 119 -22.75 7.07 -19.52
N VAL A 120 -23.95 7.38 -19.02
CA VAL A 120 -24.27 7.23 -17.60
C VAL A 120 -24.10 5.78 -17.14
N HIS A 121 -24.75 4.84 -17.82
CA HIS A 121 -24.79 3.47 -17.30
C HIS A 121 -23.51 2.68 -17.58
N PHE A 122 -22.86 2.87 -18.72
CA PHE A 122 -21.65 2.12 -19.07
C PHE A 122 -20.37 2.79 -18.58
N VAL A 123 -20.29 4.12 -18.62
CA VAL A 123 -19.05 4.85 -18.31
C VAL A 123 -19.02 5.32 -16.85
N LEU A 124 -20.14 5.83 -16.31
CA LEU A 124 -20.18 6.35 -14.93
C LEU A 124 -20.58 5.28 -13.90
N GLU A 125 -21.51 4.38 -14.25
CA GLU A 125 -21.98 3.32 -13.35
C GLU A 125 -21.36 1.94 -13.64
N GLU A 126 -20.46 1.83 -14.61
CA GLU A 126 -19.72 0.59 -14.98
C GLU A 126 -20.58 -0.65 -15.29
N LYS A 127 -21.84 -0.47 -15.71
CA LYS A 127 -22.74 -1.58 -16.06
C LYS A 127 -22.35 -2.26 -17.37
N GLN A 128 -22.66 -3.55 -17.46
CA GLN A 128 -22.48 -4.31 -18.70
C GLN A 128 -23.53 -3.93 -19.75
N ILE A 129 -23.17 -4.07 -21.03
CA ILE A 129 -24.06 -3.74 -22.16
C ILE A 129 -25.35 -4.55 -22.12
N GLY A 130 -25.31 -5.80 -21.62
CA GLY A 130 -26.49 -6.65 -21.42
C GLY A 130 -27.45 -6.06 -20.40
N GLU A 131 -26.95 -5.64 -19.24
CA GLU A 131 -27.78 -5.02 -18.18
C GLU A 131 -28.44 -3.72 -18.64
N ILE A 132 -27.76 -2.95 -19.50
CA ILE A 132 -28.34 -1.73 -20.11
C ILE A 132 -29.42 -2.09 -21.12
N ALA A 133 -29.20 -3.15 -21.92
CA ALA A 133 -30.16 -3.64 -22.90
C ALA A 133 -31.45 -4.10 -22.21
N ASP A 134 -31.32 -4.88 -21.14
CA ASP A 134 -32.42 -5.36 -20.32
C ASP A 134 -33.15 -4.21 -19.62
N LYS A 135 -32.40 -3.25 -19.05
CA LYS A 135 -32.97 -2.08 -18.35
C LYS A 135 -33.87 -1.21 -19.24
N TYR A 136 -33.52 -1.07 -20.51
CA TYR A 136 -34.26 -0.22 -21.45
C TYR A 136 -35.14 -1.00 -22.43
N ASP A 137 -35.25 -2.32 -22.23
CA ASP A 137 -35.98 -3.23 -23.13
C ASP A 137 -35.59 -3.06 -24.60
N VAL A 138 -34.28 -3.08 -24.85
CA VAL A 138 -33.71 -2.97 -26.20
C VAL A 138 -32.73 -4.11 -26.47
N THR A 139 -32.35 -4.28 -27.74
CA THR A 139 -31.32 -5.27 -28.08
C THR A 139 -29.93 -4.78 -27.68
N VAL A 140 -29.04 -5.72 -27.35
CA VAL A 140 -27.60 -5.45 -27.14
C VAL A 140 -26.99 -4.72 -28.34
N SER A 141 -27.45 -5.02 -29.56
CA SER A 141 -27.04 -4.34 -30.80
C SER A 141 -27.44 -2.86 -30.82
N ALA A 142 -28.60 -2.51 -30.27
CA ALA A 142 -29.02 -1.11 -30.12
C ALA A 142 -28.10 -0.35 -29.17
N VAL A 143 -27.77 -0.92 -28.01
CA VAL A 143 -26.84 -0.30 -27.04
C VAL A 143 -25.42 -0.15 -27.63
N LYS A 144 -24.95 -1.14 -28.40
CA LYS A 144 -23.68 -1.04 -29.16
C LYS A 144 -23.73 0.10 -30.20
N SER A 145 -24.87 0.32 -30.84
CA SER A 145 -25.07 1.46 -31.75
C SER A 145 -25.04 2.79 -31.01
N TRP A 146 -25.66 2.88 -29.82
CA TRP A 146 -25.58 4.07 -28.96
C TRP A 146 -24.14 4.40 -28.60
N ARG A 147 -23.37 3.39 -28.14
CA ARG A 147 -21.93 3.50 -27.86
C ARG A 147 -21.13 4.04 -29.05
N LYS A 148 -21.29 3.43 -30.23
CA LYS A 148 -20.54 3.80 -31.43
C LYS A 148 -20.77 5.28 -31.78
N ASN A 149 -22.03 5.70 -31.81
CA ASN A 149 -22.40 7.06 -32.20
C ASN A 149 -22.04 8.09 -31.12
N ALA A 150 -22.19 7.74 -29.83
CA ALA A 150 -21.79 8.60 -28.71
C ALA A 150 -20.28 8.87 -28.74
N ARG A 151 -19.44 7.83 -28.89
CA ARG A 151 -17.98 7.98 -28.94
C ARG A 151 -17.52 8.87 -30.08
N LEU A 152 -18.15 8.77 -31.26
CA LEU A 152 -17.81 9.63 -32.40
C LEU A 152 -18.08 11.10 -32.10
N LYS A 153 -19.24 11.41 -31.50
CA LYS A 153 -19.60 12.78 -31.11
C LYS A 153 -18.69 13.33 -30.02
N ILE A 154 -18.48 12.57 -28.95
CA ILE A 154 -17.59 12.97 -27.85
C ILE A 154 -16.17 13.23 -28.37
N ARG A 155 -15.61 12.32 -29.17
CA ARG A 155 -14.26 12.49 -29.72
C ARG A 155 -14.15 13.71 -30.65
N ARG A 156 -15.19 14.00 -31.44
CA ARG A 156 -15.20 15.19 -32.28
C ARG A 156 -15.23 16.46 -31.44
N PHE A 157 -16.12 16.51 -30.44
CA PHE A 157 -16.26 17.63 -29.53
C PHE A 157 -14.95 17.92 -28.78
N LEU A 158 -14.32 16.89 -28.18
CA LEU A 158 -13.05 17.05 -27.45
C LEU A 158 -11.90 17.56 -28.33
N LYS A 159 -11.91 17.26 -29.64
CA LYS A 159 -10.92 17.78 -30.61
C LYS A 159 -11.19 19.23 -31.01
N GLU A 160 -12.46 19.64 -31.03
CA GLU A 160 -12.87 20.99 -31.39
C GLU A 160 -12.71 21.97 -30.21
N THR A 161 -12.68 21.47 -28.97
CA THR A 161 -12.59 22.28 -27.74
C THR A 161 -11.21 22.30 -27.08
N GLU A 162 -10.16 21.79 -27.73
CA GLU A 162 -8.76 21.76 -27.22
C GLU A 162 -8.57 21.09 -25.83
N TYR A 163 -9.48 20.23 -25.38
CA TYR A 163 -9.32 19.46 -24.13
C TYR A 163 -8.36 18.26 -24.25
N VAL A 164 -7.77 18.05 -25.44
CA VAL A 164 -6.78 16.99 -25.69
C VAL A 164 -5.69 17.58 -26.60
N GLU A 165 -4.53 17.88 -26.03
CA GLU A 165 -3.26 17.94 -26.77
C GLU A 165 -2.80 16.53 -27.18
#